data_AF-A0A843YMI1-F1
#
_entry.id   AF-A0A843YMI1-F1
#
_cell.length_a   1.000
_cell.length_b   1.000
_cell.length_c   1.000
_cell.angle_alpha   90.00
_cell.angle_beta   90.00
_cell.angle_gamma   90.00
#
_symmetry.space_group_name_H-M   'P 1'
#
loop_
_entity.id
_entity.type
_entity.pdbx_description
1 polymer ?
#
loop_
_entity_poly.entity_id
_entity_poly.type
_entity_poly.pdbx_seq_one_letter_code
_entity_poly.pdbx_strand_id
1 'polypeptide(L)'
;MRSPTTPAPPKNPYFNNPERAPYELGHLLLQLPENFSPFIPQPENILLKASAAVSHAYSANHVLMHGLESLGKMLMVVGTNEEWAIDNDALINLGLLIQHVAVEAQFMQETETHLSFTLRHQAKMQ
;
A
#
# COMPACT_ATOMS: atom_id res chain seq x y z
N MET A 1 -0.93 -29.02 -31.79
CA MET A 1 -0.21 -29.20 -30.50
C MET A 1 -0.60 -28.04 -29.59
N ARG A 2 -1.31 -28.29 -28.48
CA ARG A 2 -1.55 -27.26 -27.45
C ARG A 2 -0.35 -27.28 -26.50
N SER A 3 0.30 -26.14 -26.32
CA SER A 3 1.37 -25.97 -25.34
C SER A 3 0.86 -26.35 -23.94
N PRO A 4 1.67 -26.99 -23.09
CA PRO A 4 1.28 -27.24 -21.72
C PRO A 4 1.12 -25.89 -21.02
N THR A 5 -0.11 -25.58 -20.61
CA THR A 5 -0.41 -24.44 -19.74
C THR A 5 0.33 -24.68 -18.44
N THR A 6 1.41 -23.94 -18.21
CA THR A 6 2.10 -23.88 -16.92
C THR A 6 1.05 -23.54 -15.86
N PRO A 7 0.87 -24.33 -14.79
CA PRO A 7 -0.06 -23.98 -13.73
C PRO A 7 0.34 -22.60 -13.20
N ALA A 8 -0.66 -21.71 -13.07
CA ALA A 8 -0.44 -20.40 -12.48
C ALA A 8 0.22 -20.60 -11.10
N PRO A 9 1.21 -19.76 -10.74
CA PRO A 9 1.84 -19.86 -9.43
C PRO A 9 0.76 -19.81 -8.33
N PRO A 10 0.91 -20.59 -7.25
CA PRO A 10 -0.08 -20.65 -6.19
C PRO A 10 -0.33 -19.24 -5.63
N LYS A 11 -1.60 -18.83 -5.61
CA LYS A 11 -2.01 -17.52 -5.10
C LYS A 11 -1.73 -17.47 -3.60
N ASN A 12 -1.12 -16.37 -3.13
CA ASN A 12 -0.86 -16.15 -1.71
C ASN A 12 -2.21 -16.16 -0.94
N PRO A 13 -2.44 -17.09 0.01
CA PRO A 13 -3.73 -17.25 0.69
C PRO A 13 -4.08 -16.06 1.59
N TYR A 14 -3.10 -15.24 1.96
CA TYR A 14 -3.29 -14.07 2.82
C TYR A 14 -3.56 -12.79 2.03
N PHE A 15 -3.48 -12.81 0.70
CA PHE A 15 -3.79 -11.66 -0.14
C PHE A 15 -5.26 -11.73 -0.62
N ASN A 16 -6.15 -11.08 0.13
CA ASN A 16 -7.59 -11.05 -0.10
C ASN A 16 -8.09 -9.61 -0.08
N ASN A 17 -9.24 -9.32 -0.71
CA ASN A 17 -9.91 -8.00 -0.65
C ASN A 17 -9.00 -6.80 -0.99
N PRO A 18 -8.41 -6.74 -2.20
CA PRO A 18 -7.51 -5.65 -2.59
C PRO A 18 -8.16 -4.25 -2.49
N GLU A 19 -9.49 -4.15 -2.58
CA GLU A 19 -10.26 -2.92 -2.41
C GLU A 19 -10.25 -2.39 -0.96
N ARG A 20 -9.88 -3.23 0.02
CA ARG A 20 -9.74 -2.87 1.44
C ARG A 20 -8.27 -2.88 1.88
N ALA A 21 -7.35 -2.59 0.96
CA ALA A 21 -5.91 -2.75 1.19
C ALA A 21 -5.37 -2.14 2.50
N PRO A 22 -5.73 -0.91 2.94
CA PRO A 22 -5.24 -0.39 4.22
C PRO A 22 -5.70 -1.21 5.43
N TYR A 23 -6.94 -1.72 5.41
CA TYR A 23 -7.49 -2.56 6.47
C TYR A 23 -6.79 -3.93 6.52
N GLU A 24 -6.64 -4.57 5.37
CA GLU A 24 -5.98 -5.88 5.27
C GLU A 24 -4.48 -5.78 5.64
N LEU A 25 -3.81 -4.70 5.23
CA LEU A 25 -2.44 -4.41 5.64
C LEU A 25 -2.33 -4.33 7.17
N GLY A 26 -3.14 -3.50 7.82
CA GLY A 26 -3.11 -3.35 9.27
C GLY A 26 -3.34 -4.68 9.98
N HIS A 27 -4.29 -5.48 9.49
CA HIS A 27 -4.56 -6.80 10.04
C HIS A 27 -3.37 -7.76 9.90
N LEU A 28 -2.68 -7.75 8.76
CA LEU A 28 -1.51 -8.60 8.53
C LEU A 28 -0.30 -8.17 9.36
N LEU A 29 -0.06 -6.87 9.52
CA LEU A 29 1.02 -6.33 10.35
C LEU A 29 0.88 -6.78 11.81
N LEU A 30 -0.35 -6.77 12.35
CA LEU A 30 -0.64 -7.25 13.70
C LEU A 30 -0.41 -8.76 13.89
N GLN A 31 -0.32 -9.53 12.80
CA GLN A 31 -0.05 -10.96 12.84
C GLN A 31 1.42 -11.32 12.61
N LEU A 32 2.27 -10.35 12.30
CA LEU A 32 3.71 -10.56 12.23
C LEU A 32 4.28 -10.68 13.65
N PRO A 33 5.25 -11.57 13.87
CA PRO A 33 5.87 -11.68 15.19
C PRO A 33 6.72 -10.44 15.49
N GLU A 34 6.86 -10.08 16.76
CA GLU A 34 7.65 -8.91 17.19
C GLU A 34 9.12 -8.99 16.75
N ASN A 35 9.64 -10.21 16.58
CA ASN A 35 11.00 -10.47 16.11
C ASN A 35 11.10 -10.65 14.59
N PHE A 36 10.09 -10.24 13.82
CA PHE A 36 10.13 -10.29 12.36
C PHE A 36 11.30 -9.42 11.85
N SER A 37 12.31 -10.08 11.30
CA SER A 37 13.60 -9.46 10.99
C SER A 37 14.24 -10.13 9.78
N PRO A 38 15.02 -9.41 8.96
CA PRO A 38 15.83 -9.99 7.88
C PRO A 38 16.90 -10.99 8.36
N PHE A 39 17.25 -10.98 9.64
CA PHE A 39 18.37 -11.75 10.20
C PHE A 39 17.94 -12.97 11.02
N ILE A 40 16.64 -13.13 11.27
CA ILE A 40 16.09 -14.25 12.06
C ILE A 40 15.24 -15.09 11.10
N PRO A 41 15.59 -16.36 10.82
CA PRO A 41 14.80 -17.21 9.93
C PRO A 41 13.33 -17.26 10.32
N GLN A 42 12.45 -16.99 9.35
CA GLN A 42 11.01 -17.01 9.55
C GLN A 42 10.38 -18.23 8.88
N PRO A 43 9.34 -18.83 9.48
CA PRO A 43 8.60 -19.90 8.84
C PRO A 43 7.83 -19.39 7.61
N GLU A 44 7.59 -20.28 6.65
CA GLU A 44 6.97 -19.94 5.35
C GLU A 44 5.63 -19.22 5.49
N ASN A 45 4.79 -19.62 6.46
CA ASN A 45 3.50 -18.99 6.70
C ASN A 45 3.62 -17.49 7.08
N ILE A 46 4.67 -17.11 7.82
CA ILE A 46 4.95 -15.72 8.19
C ILE A 46 5.47 -14.94 6.98
N LEU A 47 6.31 -15.56 6.15
CA LEU A 47 6.79 -14.97 4.90
C LEU A 47 5.63 -14.70 3.93
N LEU A 48 4.66 -15.61 3.84
CA LEU A 48 3.47 -15.42 3.02
C LEU A 48 2.60 -14.25 3.54
N LYS A 49 2.40 -14.11 4.86
CA LYS A 49 1.69 -12.95 5.43
C LYS A 49 2.40 -11.63 5.14
N ALA A 50 3.72 -11.59 5.34
CA ALA A 50 4.52 -10.41 5.04
C ALA A 50 4.49 -10.08 3.54
N SER A 51 4.50 -11.09 2.65
CA SER A 51 4.34 -10.89 1.21
C SER A 51 2.97 -10.31 0.84
N ALA A 52 1.89 -10.77 1.48
CA ALA A 52 0.56 -10.19 1.27
C ALA A 52 0.49 -8.75 1.78
N ALA A 53 1.12 -8.45 2.92
CA ALA A 53 1.23 -7.10 3.47
C ALA A 53 1.96 -6.16 2.51
N VAL A 54 3.06 -6.60 1.88
CA VAL A 54 3.74 -5.84 0.81
C VAL A 54 2.78 -5.52 -0.33
N SER A 55 2.03 -6.50 -0.81
CA SER A 55 1.07 -6.29 -1.90
C SER A 55 -0.03 -5.28 -1.52
N HIS A 56 -0.55 -5.35 -0.28
CA HIS A 56 -1.54 -4.38 0.20
C HIS A 56 -0.96 -2.97 0.40
N ALA A 57 0.24 -2.84 0.96
CA ALA A 57 0.91 -1.55 1.11
C ALA A 57 1.16 -0.90 -0.26
N TYR A 58 1.61 -1.68 -1.25
CA TYR A 58 1.78 -1.21 -2.63
C TYR A 58 0.45 -0.75 -3.24
N SER A 59 -0.61 -1.57 -3.16
CA SER A 59 -1.92 -1.21 -3.71
C SER A 59 -2.52 0.03 -3.04
N ALA A 60 -2.39 0.14 -1.71
CA ALA A 60 -2.85 1.31 -0.97
C ALA A 60 -2.09 2.57 -1.39
N ASN A 61 -0.75 2.52 -1.41
CA ASN A 61 0.07 3.65 -1.87
C ASN A 61 -0.29 4.07 -3.29
N HIS A 62 -0.45 3.11 -4.21
CA HIS A 62 -0.85 3.39 -5.58
C HIS A 62 -2.17 4.17 -5.65
N VAL A 63 -3.20 3.74 -4.91
CA VAL A 63 -4.49 4.43 -4.85
C VAL A 63 -4.34 5.84 -4.28
N LEU A 64 -3.59 6.01 -3.18
CA LEU A 64 -3.37 7.32 -2.55
C LEU A 64 -2.67 8.29 -3.51
N MET A 65 -1.63 7.85 -4.21
CA MET A 65 -0.89 8.68 -5.16
C MET A 65 -1.75 9.13 -6.35
N HIS A 66 -2.55 8.23 -6.93
CA HIS A 66 -3.47 8.58 -8.01
C HIS A 66 -4.62 9.48 -7.53
N GLY A 67 -5.09 9.26 -6.29
CA GLY A 67 -6.08 10.11 -5.64
C GLY A 67 -5.56 11.54 -5.45
N LEU A 68 -4.35 11.70 -4.91
CA LEU A 68 -3.68 12.99 -4.74
C LEU A 68 -3.49 13.72 -6.08
N GLU A 69 -3.06 13.02 -7.13
CA GLU A 69 -2.92 13.59 -8.46
C GLU A 69 -4.27 14.11 -9.00
N SER A 70 -5.32 13.30 -8.84
CA SER A 70 -6.68 13.65 -9.29
C SER A 70 -7.24 14.84 -8.50
N LEU A 71 -7.00 14.89 -7.19
CA LEU A 71 -7.37 16.03 -6.34
C LEU A 71 -6.64 17.31 -6.77
N GLY A 72 -5.33 17.22 -7.07
CA GLY A 72 -4.56 18.34 -7.59
C GLY A 72 -5.14 18.89 -8.90
N LYS A 73 -5.50 18.01 -9.84
CA LYS A 73 -6.16 18.38 -11.10
C LYS A 73 -7.51 19.08 -10.86
N MET A 74 -8.33 18.55 -9.95
CA MET A 74 -9.61 19.19 -9.59
C MET A 74 -9.41 20.56 -8.97
N LEU A 75 -8.45 20.69 -8.06
CA LEU A 75 -8.12 21.97 -7.41
C LEU A 75 -7.65 23.02 -8.39
N MET A 76 -6.86 22.63 -9.40
CA MET A 76 -6.48 23.56 -10.47
C MET A 76 -7.69 24.05 -11.24
N VAL A 77 -8.61 23.17 -11.63
CA VAL A 77 -9.83 23.55 -12.38
C VAL A 77 -10.71 24.50 -11.58
N VAL A 78 -10.96 24.19 -10.30
CA VAL A 78 -11.80 25.03 -9.44
C VAL A 78 -11.10 26.35 -9.13
N GLY A 79 -9.80 26.32 -8.82
CA GLY A 79 -9.04 27.52 -8.47
C GLY A 79 -8.86 28.51 -9.62
N THR A 80 -8.97 28.07 -10.88
CA THR A 80 -8.93 28.96 -12.06
C THR A 80 -10.30 29.42 -12.54
N ASN A 81 -11.39 28.96 -11.92
CA ASN A 81 -12.74 29.32 -12.33
C ASN A 81 -13.27 30.48 -11.48
N GLU A 82 -13.41 31.66 -12.09
CA GLU A 82 -13.88 32.88 -11.43
C GLU A 82 -15.33 32.78 -10.91
N GLU A 83 -16.13 31.83 -11.39
CA GLU A 83 -17.51 31.59 -10.92
C GLU A 83 -17.54 30.78 -9.61
N TRP A 84 -16.43 30.13 -9.23
CA TRP A 84 -16.36 29.22 -8.10
C TRP A 84 -15.54 29.83 -6.96
N ALA A 85 -16.22 30.27 -5.90
CA ALA A 85 -15.58 30.65 -4.65
C ALA A 85 -15.53 29.43 -3.72
N ILE A 86 -14.33 28.90 -3.47
CA ILE A 86 -14.13 27.96 -2.36
C ILE A 86 -14.01 28.78 -1.08
N ASP A 87 -14.81 28.47 -0.07
CA ASP A 87 -14.68 29.13 1.22
C ASP A 87 -13.35 28.77 1.92
N ASN A 88 -12.89 29.66 2.80
CA ASN A 88 -11.60 29.50 3.47
C ASN A 88 -11.52 28.23 4.34
N ASP A 89 -12.60 27.84 5.01
CA ASP A 89 -12.65 26.65 5.86
C ASP A 89 -12.57 25.39 5.00
N ALA A 90 -13.26 25.35 3.85
CA ALA A 90 -13.12 24.25 2.89
C ALA A 90 -11.68 24.13 2.34
N LEU A 91 -11.02 25.25 2.02
CA LEU A 91 -9.61 25.25 1.60
C LEU A 91 -8.68 24.72 2.70
N ILE A 92 -8.86 25.16 3.95
CA ILE A 92 -8.07 24.68 5.09
C ILE A 92 -8.27 23.18 5.27
N ASN A 93 -9.52 22.71 5.30
CA ASN A 93 -9.85 21.30 5.50
C ASN A 93 -9.28 20.42 4.37
N LEU A 94 -9.30 20.91 3.13
CA LEU A 94 -8.72 20.20 2.00
C LEU A 94 -7.19 20.14 2.08
N GLY A 95 -6.54 21.23 2.48
CA GLY A 95 -5.10 21.26 2.74
C GLY A 95 -4.70 20.25 3.82
N LEU A 96 -5.44 20.20 4.94
CA LEU A 96 -5.23 19.22 6.00
C LEU A 96 -5.42 17.79 5.50
N LEU A 97 -6.48 17.51 4.74
CA LEU A 97 -6.72 16.18 4.17
C LEU A 97 -5.58 15.73 3.24
N ILE A 98 -5.12 16.61 2.34
CA ILE A 98 -3.99 16.33 1.43
C ILE A 98 -2.73 16.03 2.24
N GLN A 99 -2.46 16.81 3.29
CA GLN A 99 -1.32 16.57 4.17
C GLN A 99 -1.40 15.20 4.83
N HIS A 100 -2.55 14.82 5.40
CA HIS A 100 -2.75 13.50 6.01
C HIS A 100 -2.56 12.36 5.01
N VAL A 101 -3.19 12.45 3.84
CA VAL A 101 -3.07 11.43 2.78
C VAL A 101 -1.62 11.29 2.29
N ALA A 102 -0.88 12.39 2.18
CA ALA A 102 0.53 12.35 1.80
C ALA A 102 1.41 11.64 2.84
N VAL A 103 1.17 11.89 4.13
CA VAL A 103 1.86 11.20 5.23
C VAL A 103 1.52 9.71 5.25
N GLU A 104 0.26 9.35 5.05
CA GLU A 104 -0.15 7.95 4.92
C GLU A 104 0.52 7.27 3.72
N ALA A 105 0.62 7.95 2.57
CA ALA A 105 1.31 7.42 1.41
C ALA A 105 2.80 7.15 1.69
N GLN A 106 3.49 8.05 2.40
CA GLN A 106 4.87 7.84 2.84
C GLN A 106 4.99 6.60 3.72
N PHE A 107 4.11 6.45 4.72
CA PHE A 107 4.09 5.28 5.59
C PHE A 107 3.87 3.97 4.80
N MET A 108 2.96 3.97 3.83
CA MET A 108 2.72 2.80 2.97
C MET A 108 3.97 2.43 2.16
N GLN A 109 4.66 3.43 1.60
CA GLN A 109 5.90 3.23 0.84
C GLN A 109 7.03 2.67 1.71
N GLU A 110 7.22 3.23 2.91
CA GLU A 110 8.24 2.76 3.86
C GLU A 110 7.96 1.33 4.33
N THR A 111 6.68 1.03 4.63
CA THR A 111 6.24 -0.31 5.04
C THR A 111 6.48 -1.33 3.93
N GLU A 112 6.08 -1.02 2.70
CA GLU A 112 6.35 -1.84 1.51
C GLU A 112 7.84 -2.11 1.37
N THR A 113 8.65 -1.05 1.38
CA THR A 113 10.10 -1.15 1.16
C THR A 113 10.79 -1.97 2.24
N HIS A 114 10.42 -1.79 3.52
CA HIS A 114 11.00 -2.51 4.64
C HIS A 114 10.63 -4.01 4.62
N LEU A 115 9.37 -4.34 4.38
CA LEU A 115 8.93 -5.74 4.28
C LEU A 115 9.52 -6.43 3.04
N SER A 116 9.55 -5.75 1.89
CA SER A 116 10.20 -6.22 0.66
C SER A 116 11.70 -6.47 0.86
N PHE A 117 12.39 -5.60 1.61
CA PHE A 117 13.79 -5.83 1.99
C PHE A 117 13.94 -7.09 2.84
N THR A 118 13.09 -7.24 3.85
CA THR A 118 13.13 -8.40 4.77
C THR A 118 12.89 -9.71 4.03
N LEU A 119 11.85 -9.79 3.20
CA LEU A 119 11.52 -10.98 2.41
C LEU A 119 12.66 -11.38 1.46
N ARG A 120 13.30 -10.41 0.79
CA ARG A 120 14.44 -10.68 -0.11
C ARG A 120 15.65 -11.24 0.63
N HIS A 121 15.86 -10.89 1.90
CA HIS A 121 16.92 -11.46 2.72
C HIS A 121 16.57 -12.87 3.19
N GLN A 122 15.33 -13.09 3.63
CA GLN A 122 14.84 -14.41 4.03
C GLN A 122 14.97 -15.44 2.90
N ALA A 123 14.65 -15.07 1.67
CA ALA A 123 14.77 -15.94 0.49
C ALA A 123 16.22 -16.36 0.16
N LYS A 124 17.24 -15.63 0.64
CA LYS A 124 18.66 -15.99 0.46
C LYS A 124 19.19 -16.94 1.54
N MET A 125 18.45 -17.10 2.64
CA MET A 125 18.83 -17.96 3.76
C MET A 125 18.25 -19.38 3.65
N GLN A 126 17.35 -19.60 2.69
CA GLN A 126 16.76 -20.89 2.34
C GLN A 126 17.60 -21.58 1.26
#